data_AF-A0A0M4TZT7-F1
#
_entry.id   AF-A0A0M4TZT7-F1
#
_cell.length_a   1.000
_cell.length_b   1.000
_cell.length_c   1.000
_cell.angle_alpha   90.00
_cell.angle_beta   90.00
_cell.angle_gamma   90.00
#
_symmetry.space_group_name_H-M   'P 1'
#
loop_
_entity.id
_entity.type
_entity.pdbx_description
1 polymer ?
#
loop_
_entity_poly.entity_id
_entity_poly.type
_entity_poly.pdbx_seq_one_letter_code
_entity_poly.pdbx_strand_id
1 'polypeptide(L)'
;MNTLGQKPKVSFTVNACIVDTPFIDKILRSMMRSLDYPFSEKLVALDPGKPSGKYLERQTGKIDELRTKLVQLQTEGIIDRVDEIPWDEELQKSVLKKYFGRDDIDVKDFDGAPIYQYLFALEQCTGDYILHVDSDVLFYRDVTRKSWIDEGIEMLQANPSVVIATCEGGPPQAKSFLEKLTGRPAKSKPKKLWNKAGNVSTRYFLLDRQRLEKQVLPLVQKDIKEPLENSITHTFKVKGFERWSMTAGTWAIHPVEHGENFIKHLDDLIWAVENNVYPFKRTGKRWNMHTDGNDIKPWLNAIAQAKSAMF
;
A
#
# COMPACT_ATOMS: atom_id res chain seq x y z
N MET A 1 18.98 1.85 -22.80
CA MET A 1 18.21 2.36 -23.94
C MET A 1 16.88 1.60 -23.93
N ASN A 2 15.77 2.27 -23.58
CA ASN A 2 14.45 1.67 -23.79
C ASN A 2 14.24 1.58 -25.30
N THR A 3 14.09 0.37 -25.80
CA THR A 3 13.58 0.13 -27.15
C THR A 3 12.22 0.81 -27.25
N LEU A 4 12.12 1.80 -28.14
CA LEU A 4 10.89 2.51 -28.45
C LEU A 4 9.80 1.47 -28.80
N GLY A 5 8.78 1.33 -27.94
CA GLY A 5 7.58 0.55 -28.24
C GLY A 5 7.15 -0.50 -27.20
N GLN A 6 7.99 -0.89 -26.23
CA GLN A 6 7.57 -1.86 -25.21
C GLN A 6 7.01 -1.16 -23.96
N LYS A 7 5.78 -1.53 -23.55
CA LYS A 7 5.17 -1.04 -22.31
C LYS A 7 6.06 -1.48 -21.12
N PRO A 8 6.38 -0.59 -20.17
CA PRO A 8 7.20 -0.97 -19.02
C PRO A 8 6.56 -2.09 -18.19
N LYS A 9 7.39 -2.99 -17.69
CA LYS A 9 6.94 -4.11 -16.84
C LYS A 9 6.71 -3.64 -15.41
N VAL A 10 5.61 -4.05 -14.81
CA VAL A 10 5.27 -3.71 -13.42
C VAL A 10 5.06 -4.99 -12.63
N SER A 11 5.88 -5.18 -11.60
CA SER A 11 5.65 -6.22 -10.60
C SER A 11 4.70 -5.71 -9.53
N PHE A 12 3.72 -6.52 -9.16
CA PHE A 12 2.90 -6.31 -7.98
C PHE A 12 3.44 -7.17 -6.84
N THR A 13 3.61 -6.58 -5.66
CA THR A 13 4.02 -7.29 -4.45
C THR A 13 3.20 -6.85 -3.25
N VAL A 14 2.75 -7.84 -2.46
CA VAL A 14 2.12 -7.62 -1.16
C VAL A 14 2.91 -8.31 -0.05
N ASN A 15 3.15 -7.60 1.04
CA ASN A 15 3.64 -8.21 2.27
C ASN A 15 2.47 -8.83 3.03
N ALA A 16 2.65 -10.08 3.45
CA ALA A 16 1.69 -10.80 4.26
C ALA A 16 2.36 -11.39 5.50
N CYS A 17 1.65 -11.48 6.62
CA CYS A 17 2.03 -12.29 7.76
C CYS A 17 0.81 -12.98 8.39
N ILE A 18 1.04 -13.81 9.41
CA ILE A 18 -0.01 -14.62 10.07
C ILE A 18 -1.20 -13.79 10.63
N VAL A 19 -1.00 -12.49 10.89
CA VAL A 19 -2.06 -11.60 11.37
C VAL A 19 -3.07 -11.23 10.26
N ASP A 20 -2.74 -11.52 9.00
CA ASP A 20 -3.53 -11.11 7.84
C ASP A 20 -4.51 -12.19 7.37
N THR A 21 -4.35 -13.43 7.89
CA THR A 21 -5.19 -14.59 7.57
C THR A 21 -6.70 -14.30 7.53
N PRO A 22 -7.28 -13.52 8.48
CA PRO A 22 -8.72 -13.27 8.49
C PRO A 22 -9.26 -12.51 7.27
N PHE A 23 -8.42 -11.72 6.59
CA PHE A 23 -8.89 -10.79 5.56
C PHE A 23 -8.16 -10.89 4.21
N ILE A 24 -6.95 -11.45 4.17
CA ILE A 24 -6.07 -11.36 3.00
C ILE A 24 -6.68 -11.88 1.70
N ASP A 25 -7.45 -12.97 1.74
CA ASP A 25 -8.11 -13.53 0.55
C ASP A 25 -9.08 -12.53 -0.08
N LYS A 26 -9.94 -11.92 0.74
CA LYS A 26 -10.94 -10.95 0.28
C LYS A 26 -10.28 -9.67 -0.23
N ILE A 27 -9.26 -9.19 0.47
CA ILE A 27 -8.57 -7.95 0.12
C ILE A 27 -7.74 -8.12 -1.17
N LEU A 28 -6.97 -9.20 -1.33
CA LEU A 28 -6.19 -9.41 -2.56
C LEU A 28 -7.07 -9.49 -3.81
N ARG A 29 -8.23 -10.15 -3.70
CA ARG A 29 -9.23 -10.17 -4.79
C ARG A 29 -9.75 -8.77 -5.10
N SER A 30 -10.05 -7.98 -4.07
CA SER A 30 -10.49 -6.59 -4.24
C SER A 30 -9.41 -5.71 -4.86
N MET A 31 -8.15 -5.85 -4.44
CA MET A 31 -7.02 -5.14 -5.03
C MET A 31 -6.89 -5.45 -6.52
N MET A 32 -6.97 -6.73 -6.92
CA MET A 32 -6.85 -7.11 -8.34
C MET A 32 -7.99 -6.55 -9.19
N ARG A 33 -9.24 -6.57 -8.70
CA ARG A 33 -10.39 -5.95 -9.39
C ARG A 33 -10.25 -4.43 -9.48
N SER A 34 -9.83 -3.78 -8.41
CA SER A 34 -9.80 -2.32 -8.31
C SER A 34 -8.65 -1.72 -9.09
N LEU A 35 -7.46 -2.34 -9.02
CA LEU A 35 -6.29 -1.90 -9.76
C LEU A 35 -6.41 -2.20 -11.24
N ASP A 36 -7.00 -3.35 -11.60
CA ASP A 36 -7.29 -3.78 -12.99
C ASP A 36 -6.13 -3.46 -13.93
N TYR A 37 -4.96 -4.03 -13.61
CA TYR A 37 -3.71 -3.71 -14.29
C TYR A 37 -3.00 -4.99 -14.74
N PRO A 38 -2.44 -5.02 -15.96
CA PRO A 38 -1.72 -6.18 -16.47
C PRO A 38 -0.30 -6.24 -15.88
N PHE A 39 -0.19 -6.66 -14.62
CA PHE A 39 1.10 -6.88 -13.96
C PHE A 39 1.90 -7.97 -14.68
N SER A 40 3.21 -7.79 -14.77
CA SER A 40 4.11 -8.82 -15.31
C SER A 40 4.31 -9.98 -14.34
N GLU A 41 4.10 -9.73 -13.05
CA GLU A 41 4.02 -10.75 -12.00
C GLU A 41 3.26 -10.18 -10.78
N LYS A 42 2.62 -11.07 -10.02
CA LYS A 42 1.89 -10.77 -8.78
C LYS A 42 2.41 -11.71 -7.69
N LEU A 43 3.17 -11.18 -6.74
CA LEU A 43 3.78 -11.99 -5.68
C LEU A 43 3.29 -11.61 -4.28
N VAL A 44 3.24 -12.58 -3.39
CA VAL A 44 3.03 -12.37 -1.96
C VAL A 44 4.31 -12.72 -1.23
N ALA A 45 4.91 -11.74 -0.56
CA ALA A 45 6.03 -11.94 0.34
C ALA A 45 5.49 -12.35 1.73
N LEU A 46 5.47 -13.65 2.00
CA LEU A 46 4.88 -14.22 3.21
C LEU A 46 5.92 -14.31 4.33
N ASP A 47 5.77 -13.55 5.40
CA ASP A 47 6.52 -13.74 6.64
C ASP A 47 5.89 -14.87 7.47
N PRO A 48 6.54 -16.06 7.56
CA PRO A 48 6.05 -17.15 8.41
C PRO A 48 6.40 -16.94 9.89
N GLY A 49 7.17 -15.89 10.20
CA GLY A 49 7.70 -15.58 11.52
C GLY A 49 6.62 -15.18 12.53
N LYS A 50 7.07 -14.96 13.77
CA LYS A 50 6.20 -14.53 14.85
C LYS A 50 6.01 -13.01 14.81
N PRO A 51 4.76 -12.52 14.90
CA PRO A 51 4.48 -11.10 15.12
C PRO A 51 5.25 -10.57 16.34
N SER A 52 5.57 -9.28 16.30
CA SER A 52 6.28 -8.57 17.38
C SER A 52 5.74 -7.15 17.51
N GLY A 53 6.02 -6.47 18.63
CA GLY A 53 5.58 -5.08 18.84
C GLY A 53 4.05 -4.94 18.74
N LYS A 54 3.57 -3.93 18.01
CA LYS A 54 2.14 -3.63 17.87
C LYS A 54 1.31 -4.76 17.21
N TYR A 55 1.97 -5.72 16.57
CA TYR A 55 1.31 -6.83 15.89
C TYR A 55 0.92 -7.97 16.85
N LEU A 56 1.40 -7.97 18.11
CA LEU A 56 1.07 -8.99 19.11
C LEU A 56 -0.40 -8.96 19.56
N GLU A 57 -1.03 -7.79 19.50
CA GLU A 57 -2.41 -7.58 19.95
C GLU A 57 -3.44 -7.90 18.87
N ARG A 58 -3.01 -8.21 17.64
CA ARG A 58 -3.91 -8.51 16.53
C ARG A 58 -4.46 -9.93 16.63
N GLN A 59 -5.68 -10.11 16.17
CA GLN A 59 -6.23 -11.45 15.96
C GLN A 59 -5.42 -12.17 14.89
N THR A 60 -4.82 -13.31 15.26
CA THR A 60 -3.99 -14.10 14.34
C THR A 60 -4.74 -15.32 13.84
N GLY A 61 -4.60 -15.65 12.55
CA GLY A 61 -4.99 -16.96 12.05
C GLY A 61 -3.92 -18.02 12.33
N LYS A 62 -4.04 -19.18 11.68
CA LYS A 62 -2.97 -20.20 11.65
C LYS A 62 -2.15 -20.05 10.36
N ILE A 63 -0.84 -20.28 10.43
CA ILE A 63 0.02 -20.18 9.24
C ILE A 63 -0.40 -21.16 8.14
N ASP A 64 -0.84 -22.37 8.49
CA ASP A 64 -1.31 -23.36 7.51
C ASP A 64 -2.62 -22.95 6.83
N GLU A 65 -3.49 -22.24 7.55
CA GLU A 65 -4.69 -21.64 6.97
C GLU A 65 -4.33 -20.53 5.97
N LEU A 66 -3.36 -19.66 6.34
CA LEU A 66 -2.86 -18.63 5.45
C LEU A 66 -2.24 -19.23 4.19
N ARG A 67 -1.38 -20.24 4.32
CA ARG A 67 -0.80 -20.98 3.19
C ARG A 67 -1.87 -21.58 2.29
N THR A 68 -2.90 -22.19 2.88
CA THR A 68 -4.02 -22.77 2.12
C THR A 68 -4.76 -21.72 1.30
N LYS A 69 -5.06 -20.55 1.89
CA LYS A 69 -5.67 -19.42 1.19
C LYS A 69 -4.79 -18.91 0.05
N LEU A 70 -3.47 -18.80 0.26
CA LEU A 70 -2.55 -18.33 -0.77
C LEU A 70 -2.39 -19.33 -1.92
N VAL A 71 -2.35 -20.64 -1.63
CA VAL A 71 -2.37 -21.70 -2.66
C VAL A 71 -3.65 -21.62 -3.50
N GLN A 72 -4.80 -21.37 -2.86
CA GLN A 72 -6.06 -21.19 -3.57
C GLN A 72 -6.01 -19.95 -4.49
N LEU A 73 -5.56 -18.80 -3.98
CA LEU A 73 -5.41 -17.58 -4.79
C LEU A 73 -4.44 -17.77 -5.97
N GLN A 74 -3.38 -18.54 -5.79
CA GLN A 74 -2.44 -18.88 -6.86
C GLN A 74 -3.09 -19.79 -7.90
N THR A 75 -3.82 -20.82 -7.47
CA THR A 75 -4.54 -21.74 -8.36
C THR A 75 -5.58 -21.01 -9.22
N GLU A 76 -6.22 -19.99 -8.65
CA GLU A 76 -7.21 -19.16 -9.33
C GLU A 76 -6.60 -18.02 -10.17
N GLY A 77 -5.28 -17.88 -10.19
CA GLY A 77 -4.58 -16.84 -10.97
C GLY A 77 -4.69 -15.42 -10.40
N ILE A 78 -5.18 -15.26 -9.15
CA ILE A 78 -5.23 -13.97 -8.46
C ILE A 78 -3.81 -13.47 -8.13
N ILE A 79 -2.94 -14.39 -7.75
CA ILE A 79 -1.49 -14.17 -7.58
C ILE A 79 -0.73 -15.21 -8.41
N ASP A 80 0.53 -14.93 -8.74
CA ASP A 80 1.36 -15.84 -9.54
C ASP A 80 2.26 -16.71 -8.67
N ARG A 81 2.74 -16.18 -7.54
CA ARG A 81 3.57 -16.93 -6.58
C ARG A 81 3.54 -16.37 -5.15
N VAL A 82 4.04 -17.20 -4.23
CA VAL A 82 4.29 -16.84 -2.83
C VAL A 82 5.78 -17.04 -2.56
N ASP A 83 6.42 -15.99 -2.08
CA ASP A 83 7.82 -16.02 -1.67
C ASP A 83 7.85 -15.98 -0.13
N GLU A 84 8.04 -17.15 0.51
CA GLU A 84 8.20 -17.22 1.97
C GLU A 84 9.53 -16.58 2.37
N ILE A 85 9.48 -15.64 3.34
CA ILE A 85 10.67 -14.90 3.77
C ILE A 85 11.67 -15.84 4.44
N PRO A 86 12.87 -16.01 3.86
CA PRO A 86 13.93 -16.77 4.50
C PRO A 86 14.53 -15.94 5.63
N TRP A 87 14.36 -16.41 6.86
CA TRP A 87 14.98 -15.84 8.06
C TRP A 87 16.41 -16.36 8.29
N ASP A 88 17.13 -16.63 7.20
CA ASP A 88 18.57 -16.93 7.18
C ASP A 88 19.40 -15.66 7.40
N GLU A 89 20.43 -15.74 8.24
CA GLU A 89 21.24 -14.59 8.63
C GLU A 89 22.12 -14.07 7.48
N GLU A 90 22.65 -14.96 6.62
CA GLU A 90 23.53 -14.56 5.53
C GLU A 90 22.79 -13.73 4.47
N LEU A 91 21.59 -14.17 4.09
CA LEU A 91 20.72 -13.48 3.16
C LEU A 91 20.18 -12.17 3.75
N GLN A 92 19.81 -12.15 5.03
CA GLN A 92 19.46 -10.91 5.73
C GLN A 92 20.59 -9.87 5.61
N LYS A 93 21.82 -10.26 5.97
CA LYS A 93 23.00 -9.38 5.87
C LYS A 93 23.24 -8.93 4.43
N SER A 94 23.12 -9.83 3.45
CA SER A 94 23.31 -9.52 2.04
C SER A 94 22.31 -8.47 1.53
N VAL A 95 21.01 -8.66 1.84
CA VAL A 95 19.95 -7.71 1.46
C VAL A 95 20.16 -6.37 2.15
N LEU A 96 20.39 -6.36 3.46
CA LEU A 96 20.63 -5.12 4.20
C LEU A 96 21.85 -4.37 3.68
N LYS A 97 22.95 -5.07 3.39
CA LYS A 97 24.16 -4.49 2.81
C LYS A 97 23.92 -3.88 1.44
N LYS A 98 23.11 -4.52 0.57
CA LYS A 98 22.72 -3.94 -0.72
C LYS A 98 22.00 -2.61 -0.55
N TYR A 99 21.02 -2.55 0.35
CA TYR A 99 20.16 -1.38 0.49
C TYR A 99 20.77 -0.27 1.33
N PHE A 100 21.47 -0.58 2.43
CA PHE A 100 22.00 0.42 3.35
C PHE A 100 23.52 0.62 3.23
N GLY A 101 24.20 -0.20 2.42
CA GLY A 101 25.67 -0.20 2.35
C GLY A 101 26.35 -0.81 3.57
N ARG A 102 25.57 -1.34 4.52
CA ARG A 102 25.97 -1.95 5.81
C ARG A 102 24.92 -2.98 6.23
N ASP A 103 25.31 -3.94 7.05
CA ASP A 103 24.48 -5.10 7.42
C ASP A 103 24.07 -5.15 8.90
N ASP A 104 24.53 -4.21 9.71
CA ASP A 104 24.14 -4.02 11.12
C ASP A 104 22.88 -3.15 11.28
N ILE A 105 21.96 -3.27 10.32
CA ILE A 105 20.63 -2.67 10.35
C ILE A 105 19.68 -3.65 11.01
N ASP A 106 18.85 -3.16 11.93
CA ASP A 106 17.80 -4.01 12.51
C ASP A 106 16.82 -4.49 11.43
N VAL A 107 16.48 -5.77 11.49
CA VAL A 107 15.57 -6.41 10.51
C VAL A 107 14.11 -6.01 10.71
N LYS A 108 13.80 -5.36 11.84
CA LYS A 108 12.51 -4.76 12.21
C LYS A 108 12.75 -3.40 12.86
N ASP A 109 11.78 -2.49 12.72
CA ASP A 109 11.82 -1.19 13.41
C ASP A 109 11.43 -1.30 14.89
N PHE A 110 11.45 -0.17 15.62
CA PHE A 110 11.10 -0.11 17.03
C PHE A 110 9.66 -0.56 17.37
N ASP A 111 8.73 -0.48 16.40
CA ASP A 111 7.33 -0.90 16.55
C ASP A 111 7.10 -2.35 16.07
N GLY A 112 8.16 -3.01 15.61
CA GLY A 112 8.13 -4.37 15.09
C GLY A 112 7.75 -4.48 13.61
N ALA A 113 7.69 -3.37 12.85
CA ALA A 113 7.43 -3.43 11.42
C ALA A 113 8.65 -3.97 10.65
N PRO A 114 8.47 -4.86 9.67
CA PRO A 114 9.54 -5.70 9.16
C PRO A 114 10.33 -5.02 8.03
N ILE A 115 11.45 -4.37 8.37
CA ILE A 115 12.38 -3.73 7.41
C ILE A 115 12.87 -4.75 6.37
N TYR A 116 13.36 -5.90 6.84
CA TYR A 116 13.92 -6.93 5.96
C TYR A 116 12.88 -7.50 4.98
N GLN A 117 11.64 -7.75 5.43
CA GLN A 117 10.57 -8.27 4.57
C GLN A 117 10.30 -7.34 3.39
N TYR A 118 10.15 -6.03 3.63
CA TYR A 118 9.96 -5.06 2.54
C TYR A 118 11.10 -5.12 1.53
N LEU A 119 12.35 -5.12 1.99
CA LEU A 119 13.51 -5.13 1.10
C LEU A 119 13.62 -6.44 0.32
N PHE A 120 13.41 -7.57 0.97
CA PHE A 120 13.39 -8.88 0.32
C PHE A 120 12.30 -8.93 -0.77
N ALA A 121 11.09 -8.45 -0.49
CA ALA A 121 10.00 -8.41 -1.45
C ALA A 121 10.35 -7.57 -2.70
N LEU A 122 11.04 -6.43 -2.52
CA LEU A 122 11.53 -5.62 -3.64
C LEU A 122 12.60 -6.36 -4.45
N GLU A 123 13.50 -7.12 -3.80
CA GLU A 123 14.51 -7.92 -4.50
C GLU A 123 13.91 -9.00 -5.40
N GLN A 124 12.82 -9.64 -4.96
CA GLN A 124 12.18 -10.70 -5.72
C GLN A 124 11.45 -10.19 -6.98
N CYS A 125 11.13 -8.90 -7.05
CA CYS A 125 10.43 -8.32 -8.20
C CYS A 125 11.37 -8.15 -9.41
N THR A 126 10.93 -8.49 -10.61
CA THR A 126 11.68 -8.43 -11.88
C THR A 126 11.29 -7.29 -12.80
N GLY A 127 10.21 -6.56 -12.48
CA GLY A 127 9.68 -5.45 -13.28
C GLY A 127 10.56 -4.20 -13.25
N ASP A 128 10.43 -3.37 -14.28
CA ASP A 128 11.06 -2.06 -14.36
C ASP A 128 10.52 -1.13 -13.26
N TYR A 129 9.24 -1.30 -12.95
CA TYR A 129 8.54 -0.65 -11.85
C TYR A 129 7.97 -1.69 -10.89
N ILE A 130 7.85 -1.31 -9.62
CA ILE A 130 7.30 -2.17 -8.57
C ILE A 130 6.13 -1.45 -7.91
N LEU A 131 4.94 -2.01 -7.95
CA LEU A 131 3.83 -1.62 -7.08
C LEU A 131 3.87 -2.50 -5.85
N HIS A 132 4.34 -1.93 -4.74
CA HIS A 132 4.27 -2.56 -3.43
C HIS A 132 3.03 -2.09 -2.68
N VAL A 133 2.39 -2.97 -1.91
CA VAL A 133 1.20 -2.71 -1.11
C VAL A 133 1.20 -3.55 0.18
N ASP A 134 0.75 -2.99 1.31
CA ASP A 134 0.43 -3.76 2.53
C ASP A 134 -0.87 -4.57 2.31
N SER A 135 -0.98 -5.74 2.94
CA SER A 135 -2.11 -6.69 2.76
C SER A 135 -3.49 -6.16 3.15
N ASP A 136 -3.59 -4.99 3.79
CA ASP A 136 -4.83 -4.40 4.31
C ASP A 136 -5.31 -3.16 3.55
N VAL A 137 -4.67 -2.81 2.42
CA VAL A 137 -5.03 -1.64 1.62
C VAL A 137 -6.17 -1.94 0.65
N LEU A 138 -7.21 -1.11 0.68
CA LEU A 138 -8.30 -1.12 -0.29
C LEU A 138 -8.15 0.04 -1.28
N PHE A 139 -8.50 -0.20 -2.54
CA PHE A 139 -8.43 0.78 -3.61
C PHE A 139 -9.79 1.07 -4.21
N TYR A 140 -10.07 2.34 -4.44
CA TYR A 140 -11.07 2.76 -5.41
C TYR A 140 -10.36 3.23 -6.68
N ARG A 141 -10.94 2.89 -7.83
CA ARG A 141 -10.53 3.42 -9.14
C ARG A 141 -11.73 3.96 -9.90
N ASP A 142 -11.60 5.17 -10.41
CA ASP A 142 -12.46 5.70 -11.46
C ASP A 142 -12.15 5.01 -12.79
N VAL A 143 -13.01 4.08 -13.19
CA VAL A 143 -12.87 3.29 -14.43
C VAL A 143 -12.97 4.12 -15.69
N THR A 144 -13.47 5.36 -15.63
CA THR A 144 -13.50 6.29 -16.77
C THR A 144 -12.13 6.91 -17.07
N ARG A 145 -11.18 6.74 -16.14
CA ARG A 145 -9.83 7.27 -16.24
C ARG A 145 -8.85 6.17 -16.62
N LYS A 146 -7.74 6.61 -17.24
CA LYS A 146 -6.54 5.79 -17.38
C LYS A 146 -6.09 5.26 -16.01
N SER A 147 -5.45 4.09 -15.99
CA SER A 147 -4.88 3.54 -14.76
C SER A 147 -3.90 4.54 -14.14
N TRP A 148 -4.05 4.76 -12.83
CA TRP A 148 -3.12 5.61 -12.06
C TRP A 148 -1.68 5.08 -12.10
N ILE A 149 -1.51 3.78 -12.33
CA ILE A 149 -0.19 3.14 -12.47
C ILE A 149 0.48 3.64 -13.76
N ASP A 150 -0.24 3.63 -14.88
CA ASP A 150 0.29 4.16 -16.15
C ASP A 150 0.58 5.65 -16.04
N GLU A 151 -0.33 6.46 -15.47
CA GLU A 151 -0.08 7.88 -15.23
C GLU A 151 1.08 8.12 -14.26
N GLY A 152 1.27 7.23 -13.29
CA GLY A 152 2.38 7.25 -12.34
C GLY A 152 3.72 6.97 -13.02
N ILE A 153 3.77 5.98 -13.91
CA ILE A 153 4.95 5.68 -14.72
C ILE A 153 5.31 6.88 -15.60
N GLU A 154 4.33 7.48 -16.28
CA GLU A 154 4.55 8.66 -17.11
C GLU A 154 5.12 9.84 -16.30
N MET A 155 4.59 10.05 -15.09
CA MET A 155 5.10 11.06 -14.17
C MET A 155 6.54 10.73 -13.71
N LEU A 156 6.84 9.48 -13.35
CA LEU A 156 8.19 9.06 -12.95
C LEU A 156 9.20 9.20 -14.10
N GLN A 157 8.79 8.96 -15.34
CA GLN A 157 9.65 9.13 -16.52
C GLN A 157 9.90 10.61 -16.84
N ALA A 158 8.88 11.45 -16.71
CA ALA A 158 8.98 12.88 -16.97
C ALA A 158 9.75 13.65 -15.88
N ASN A 159 9.90 13.09 -14.68
CA ASN A 159 10.52 13.76 -13.53
C ASN A 159 11.67 12.91 -12.94
N PRO A 160 12.92 13.10 -13.39
CA PRO A 160 14.06 12.30 -12.97
C PRO A 160 14.36 12.31 -11.47
N SER A 161 13.94 13.36 -10.74
CA SER A 161 14.11 13.45 -9.28
C SER A 161 13.04 12.69 -8.50
N VAL A 162 11.96 12.24 -9.11
CA VAL A 162 10.85 11.56 -8.41
C VAL A 162 11.05 10.07 -8.49
N VAL A 163 11.24 9.37 -7.37
CA VAL A 163 11.53 7.91 -7.38
C VAL A 163 10.26 7.10 -7.14
N ILE A 164 9.30 7.67 -6.42
CA ILE A 164 8.07 7.01 -6.00
C ILE A 164 6.84 7.83 -6.39
N ALA A 165 5.84 7.14 -6.91
CA ALA A 165 4.49 7.65 -7.13
C ALA A 165 3.48 6.93 -6.23
N THR A 166 2.43 7.62 -5.79
CA THR A 166 1.26 6.98 -5.17
C THR A 166 -0.03 7.55 -5.75
N CYS A 167 -1.12 6.78 -5.71
CA CYS A 167 -2.46 7.36 -5.85
C CYS A 167 -2.83 8.26 -4.64
N GLU A 168 -4.04 8.80 -4.62
CA GLU A 168 -4.48 9.67 -3.54
C GLU A 168 -4.66 8.90 -2.23
N GLY A 169 -4.13 9.45 -1.14
CA GLY A 169 -4.35 8.89 0.20
C GLY A 169 -5.76 9.19 0.69
N GLY A 170 -6.64 8.20 0.61
CA GLY A 170 -8.00 8.20 1.12
C GLY A 170 -9.01 8.99 0.29
N PRO A 171 -10.31 8.69 0.43
CA PRO A 171 -11.35 9.44 -0.23
C PRO A 171 -11.47 10.86 0.35
N PRO A 172 -12.19 11.77 -0.34
CA PRO A 172 -12.55 13.06 0.21
C PRO A 172 -13.08 13.00 1.66
N GLN A 173 -12.68 13.98 2.47
CA GLN A 173 -13.08 14.12 3.87
C GLN A 173 -13.34 15.59 4.16
N ALA A 174 -14.36 15.88 4.96
CA ALA A 174 -14.64 17.22 5.44
C ALA A 174 -13.45 17.80 6.23
N LYS A 175 -12.92 18.93 5.78
CA LYS A 175 -11.75 19.63 6.38
C LYS A 175 -12.17 20.81 7.24
N SER A 176 -13.23 21.51 6.85
CA SER A 176 -13.71 22.71 7.56
C SER A 176 -14.97 22.43 8.37
N PHE A 177 -15.26 23.31 9.35
CA PHE A 177 -16.53 23.28 10.06
C PHE A 177 -17.73 23.39 9.10
N LEU A 178 -17.63 24.21 8.05
CA LEU A 178 -18.69 24.38 7.05
C LEU A 178 -18.96 23.09 6.26
N GLU A 179 -17.91 22.38 5.86
CA GLU A 179 -18.05 21.07 5.19
C GLU A 179 -18.62 20.02 6.15
N LYS A 180 -18.22 20.04 7.42
CA LYS A 180 -18.78 19.19 8.47
C LYS A 180 -20.25 19.51 8.76
N LEU A 181 -20.68 20.76 8.63
CA LEU A 181 -22.08 21.13 8.78
C LEU A 181 -22.90 20.69 7.56
N THR A 182 -22.50 21.12 6.37
CA THR A 182 -23.23 20.91 5.12
C THR A 182 -23.14 19.49 4.57
N GLY A 183 -22.13 18.71 4.97
CA GLY A 183 -21.88 17.37 4.42
C GLY A 183 -21.45 17.38 2.95
N ARG A 184 -21.00 18.53 2.44
CA ARG A 184 -20.55 18.70 1.06
C ARG A 184 -19.16 19.30 1.02
N PRO A 185 -18.30 18.91 0.06
CA PRO A 185 -17.01 19.54 -0.12
C PRO A 185 -17.18 21.00 -0.56
N ALA A 186 -16.33 21.88 -0.05
CA ALA A 186 -16.22 23.23 -0.57
C ALA A 186 -15.68 23.17 -2.01
N LYS A 187 -16.14 24.07 -2.89
CA LYS A 187 -15.58 24.19 -4.25
C LYS A 187 -14.09 24.53 -4.14
N SER A 188 -13.23 23.56 -4.48
CA SER A 188 -11.78 23.76 -4.45
C SER A 188 -11.26 24.18 -5.82
N LYS A 189 -10.20 25.00 -5.84
CA LYS A 189 -9.47 25.35 -7.06
C LYS A 189 -8.91 24.08 -7.73
N PRO A 190 -8.76 24.07 -9.07
CA PRO A 190 -8.12 22.96 -9.76
C PRO A 190 -6.71 22.74 -9.19
N LYS A 191 -6.44 21.53 -8.73
CA LYS A 191 -5.12 21.12 -8.25
C LYS A 191 -4.30 20.59 -9.41
N LYS A 192 -2.98 20.76 -9.34
CA LYS A 192 -2.05 19.95 -10.15
C LYS A 192 -2.36 18.49 -9.88
N LEU A 193 -2.40 17.68 -10.94
CA LEU A 193 -2.70 16.26 -10.83
C LEU A 193 -1.77 15.56 -9.84
N TRP A 194 -0.49 15.91 -9.88
CA TRP A 194 0.56 15.41 -9.01
C TRP A 194 1.08 16.49 -8.07
N ASN A 195 1.34 16.12 -6.81
CA ASN A 195 1.95 16.99 -5.83
C ASN A 195 3.06 16.27 -5.07
N LYS A 196 4.13 17.01 -4.75
CA LYS A 196 5.21 16.54 -3.88
C LYS A 196 4.66 16.21 -2.49
N ALA A 197 5.03 15.04 -1.98
CA ALA A 197 4.73 14.64 -0.62
C ALA A 197 5.91 14.93 0.32
N GLY A 198 5.59 15.20 1.60
CA GLY A 198 6.61 15.47 2.62
C GLY A 198 7.31 14.23 3.18
N ASN A 199 6.72 13.04 2.96
CA ASN A 199 7.21 11.75 3.42
C ASN A 199 6.83 10.62 2.45
N VAL A 200 7.61 9.54 2.51
CA VAL A 200 7.29 8.23 1.93
C VAL A 200 6.44 7.43 2.91
N SER A 201 5.57 6.58 2.39
CA SER A 201 4.82 5.58 3.15
C SER A 201 5.14 4.22 2.54
N THR A 202 5.39 3.20 3.35
CA THR A 202 5.57 1.83 2.84
C THR A 202 4.26 1.12 2.53
N ARG A 203 3.12 1.62 3.05
CA ARG A 203 1.79 1.01 2.85
C ARG A 203 1.40 0.73 1.40
N TYR A 204 1.73 1.64 0.49
CA TYR A 204 1.60 1.40 -0.93
C TYR A 204 2.43 2.41 -1.71
N PHE A 205 3.11 1.95 -2.74
CA PHE A 205 3.89 2.81 -3.60
C PHE A 205 4.22 2.16 -4.94
N LEU A 206 4.25 2.97 -5.99
CA LEU A 206 4.83 2.62 -7.29
C LEU A 206 6.26 3.18 -7.34
N LEU A 207 7.22 2.29 -7.46
CA LEU A 207 8.66 2.55 -7.42
C LEU A 207 9.30 2.40 -8.79
N ASP A 208 10.15 3.34 -9.18
CA ASP A 208 11.13 3.15 -10.27
C ASP A 208 12.33 2.34 -9.75
N ARG A 209 12.39 1.04 -10.07
CA ARG A 209 13.38 0.11 -9.53
C ARG A 209 14.79 0.54 -9.94
N GLN A 210 14.99 0.86 -11.21
CA GLN A 210 16.30 1.22 -11.74
C GLN A 210 16.83 2.51 -11.10
N ARG A 211 15.98 3.50 -10.90
CA ARG A 211 16.36 4.76 -10.25
C ARG A 211 16.75 4.52 -8.79
N LEU A 212 16.00 3.69 -8.07
CA LEU A 212 16.36 3.29 -6.70
C LEU A 212 17.76 2.67 -6.69
N GLU A 213 17.97 1.59 -7.45
CA GLU A 213 19.20 0.80 -7.42
C GLU A 213 20.44 1.59 -7.86
N LYS A 214 20.32 2.43 -8.89
CA LYS A 214 21.48 3.09 -9.50
C LYS A 214 21.79 4.47 -8.93
N GLN A 215 20.81 5.15 -8.35
CA GLN A 215 20.95 6.58 -8.00
C GLN A 215 20.63 6.87 -6.53
N VAL A 216 19.74 6.09 -5.92
CA VAL A 216 19.29 6.36 -4.55
C VAL A 216 20.09 5.55 -3.53
N LEU A 217 20.36 4.27 -3.79
CA LEU A 217 21.11 3.44 -2.86
C LEU A 217 22.56 3.94 -2.68
N PRO A 218 23.19 3.75 -1.50
CA PRO A 218 22.60 3.19 -0.28
C PRO A 218 21.61 4.15 0.42
N LEU A 219 20.61 3.60 1.10
CA LEU A 219 19.72 4.28 2.02
C LEU A 219 20.50 4.76 3.25
N VAL A 220 20.10 5.92 3.78
CA VAL A 220 20.66 6.54 4.97
C VAL A 220 19.58 6.57 6.04
N GLN A 221 19.87 5.98 7.20
CA GLN A 221 19.02 6.11 8.37
C GLN A 221 19.27 7.45 9.05
N LYS A 222 18.21 8.13 9.47
CA LYS A 222 18.34 9.30 10.35
C LYS A 222 18.57 8.86 11.80
N ASP A 223 17.77 7.90 12.25
CA ASP A 223 17.77 7.37 13.61
C ASP A 223 17.91 5.84 13.58
N ILE A 224 18.54 5.24 14.60
CA ILE A 224 18.65 3.78 14.75
C ILE A 224 17.23 3.20 14.99
N LYS A 225 16.94 2.02 14.43
CA LYS A 225 15.63 1.33 14.54
C LYS A 225 14.44 2.11 13.97
N GLU A 226 14.66 3.13 13.16
CA GLU A 226 13.56 3.86 12.56
C GLU A 226 12.81 3.01 11.51
N PRO A 227 11.51 3.26 11.27
CA PRO A 227 10.76 2.65 10.19
C PRO A 227 11.46 2.84 8.84
N LEU A 228 11.38 1.82 7.97
CA LEU A 228 11.95 1.90 6.61
C LEU A 228 11.48 3.14 5.83
N GLU A 229 10.21 3.52 5.99
CA GLU A 229 9.65 4.72 5.35
C GLU A 229 10.37 6.02 5.77
N ASN A 230 10.88 6.08 7.01
CA ASN A 230 11.66 7.22 7.50
C ASN A 230 13.05 7.22 6.88
N SER A 231 13.70 6.06 6.77
CA SER A 231 15.02 5.97 6.11
C SER A 231 14.95 6.35 4.64
N ILE A 232 13.91 5.90 3.92
CA ILE A 232 13.70 6.32 2.52
C ILE A 232 13.40 7.83 2.46
N THR A 233 12.53 8.34 3.33
CA THR A 233 12.20 9.77 3.39
C THR A 233 13.44 10.64 3.66
N HIS A 234 14.29 10.22 4.60
CA HIS A 234 15.52 10.91 4.93
C HIS A 234 16.50 10.87 3.76
N THR A 235 16.72 9.68 3.19
CA THR A 235 17.55 9.48 1.99
C THR A 235 17.12 10.40 0.85
N PHE A 236 15.82 10.49 0.57
CA PHE A 236 15.29 11.36 -0.48
C PHE A 236 15.60 12.83 -0.21
N LYS A 237 15.43 13.30 1.03
CA LYS A 237 15.75 14.67 1.41
C LYS A 237 17.24 14.98 1.25
N VAL A 238 18.14 14.12 1.70
CA VAL A 238 19.58 14.38 1.66
C VAL A 238 20.19 14.19 0.26
N LYS A 239 19.60 13.33 -0.58
CA LYS A 239 20.06 13.07 -1.95
C LYS A 239 19.29 13.83 -3.04
N GLY A 240 18.30 14.64 -2.68
CA GLY A 240 17.53 15.45 -3.64
C GLY A 240 16.49 14.68 -4.45
N PHE A 241 16.01 13.54 -3.94
CA PHE A 241 14.92 12.77 -4.55
C PHE A 241 13.57 13.08 -3.90
N GLU A 242 12.50 12.69 -4.59
CA GLU A 242 11.14 13.04 -4.22
C GLU A 242 10.18 11.85 -4.36
N ARG A 243 9.06 11.96 -3.65
CA ARG A 243 7.87 11.15 -3.86
C ARG A 243 6.70 12.07 -4.19
N TRP A 244 5.94 11.73 -5.23
CA TRP A 244 4.73 12.47 -5.59
C TRP A 244 3.47 11.63 -5.39
N SER A 245 2.37 12.32 -5.07
CA SER A 245 1.03 11.73 -4.96
C SER A 245 0.09 12.32 -6.00
N MET A 246 -0.69 11.45 -6.64
CA MET A 246 -1.83 11.84 -7.44
C MET A 246 -2.93 12.43 -6.55
N THR A 247 -3.80 13.27 -7.15
CA THR A 247 -4.88 13.97 -6.43
C THR A 247 -6.25 13.82 -7.07
N ALA A 248 -6.42 12.82 -7.94
CA ALA A 248 -7.67 12.53 -8.63
C ALA A 248 -7.72 11.06 -9.10
N GLY A 249 -8.92 10.57 -9.41
CA GLY A 249 -9.17 9.32 -10.13
C GLY A 249 -9.09 8.05 -9.27
N THR A 250 -8.03 7.89 -8.49
CA THR A 250 -7.83 6.69 -7.66
C THR A 250 -7.44 7.11 -6.26
N TRP A 251 -8.05 6.47 -5.25
CA TRP A 251 -7.63 6.61 -3.86
C TRP A 251 -7.47 5.27 -3.17
N ALA A 252 -6.61 5.23 -2.16
CA ALA A 252 -6.36 4.06 -1.33
C ALA A 252 -6.61 4.37 0.14
N ILE A 253 -7.16 3.40 0.87
CA ILE A 253 -7.48 3.51 2.30
C ILE A 253 -7.08 2.22 3.01
N HIS A 254 -6.74 2.29 4.29
CA HIS A 254 -6.42 1.12 5.10
C HIS A 254 -7.12 1.21 6.46
N PRO A 255 -7.45 0.07 7.09
CA PRO A 255 -7.97 0.07 8.45
C PRO A 255 -6.94 0.61 9.45
N VAL A 256 -7.40 1.29 10.49
CA VAL A 256 -6.53 1.65 11.63
C VAL A 256 -6.26 0.41 12.48
N GLU A 257 -7.28 -0.43 12.64
CA GLU A 257 -7.24 -1.65 13.45
C GLU A 257 -7.94 -2.79 12.73
N HIS A 258 -7.47 -4.01 12.97
CA HIS A 258 -7.99 -5.25 12.38
C HIS A 258 -8.93 -5.99 13.34
N GLY A 259 -9.76 -5.23 14.07
CA GLY A 259 -10.67 -5.76 15.09
C GLY A 259 -11.94 -6.42 14.53
N GLU A 260 -12.80 -6.91 15.43
CA GLU A 260 -14.01 -7.66 15.09
C GLU A 260 -14.89 -6.95 14.04
N ASN A 261 -15.13 -5.65 14.20
CA ASN A 261 -15.93 -4.88 13.25
C ASN A 261 -15.33 -4.85 11.83
N PHE A 262 -14.01 -4.73 11.70
CA PHE A 262 -13.35 -4.73 10.39
C PHE A 262 -13.56 -6.09 9.70
N ILE A 263 -13.32 -7.18 10.42
CA ILE A 263 -13.47 -8.54 9.89
C ILE A 263 -14.93 -8.86 9.57
N LYS A 264 -15.85 -8.56 10.50
CA LYS A 264 -17.28 -8.81 10.37
C LYS A 264 -17.92 -8.09 9.18
N HIS A 265 -17.49 -6.86 8.93
CA HIS A 265 -18.06 -6.00 7.88
C HIS A 265 -17.16 -5.89 6.64
N LEU A 266 -16.14 -6.74 6.51
CA LEU A 266 -15.14 -6.61 5.44
C LEU A 266 -15.74 -6.60 4.04
N ASP A 267 -16.74 -7.44 3.75
CA ASP A 267 -17.38 -7.49 2.43
C ASP A 267 -18.14 -6.19 2.12
N ASP A 268 -18.83 -5.63 3.12
CA ASP A 268 -19.53 -4.36 2.99
C ASP A 268 -18.54 -3.20 2.80
N LEU A 269 -17.41 -3.22 3.51
CA LEU A 269 -16.35 -2.22 3.39
C LEU A 269 -15.64 -2.28 2.03
N ILE A 270 -15.35 -3.49 1.53
CA ILE A 270 -14.83 -3.72 0.17
C ILE A 270 -15.82 -3.17 -0.85
N TRP A 271 -17.09 -3.55 -0.75
CA TRP A 271 -18.14 -3.05 -1.63
C TRP A 271 -18.20 -1.53 -1.61
N ALA A 272 -18.13 -0.92 -0.42
CA ALA A 272 -18.15 0.51 -0.28
C ALA A 272 -17.01 1.18 -1.05
N VAL A 273 -15.78 0.69 -0.84
CA VAL A 273 -14.59 1.25 -1.48
C VAL A 273 -14.66 1.09 -3.00
N GLU A 274 -14.97 -0.11 -3.50
CA GLU A 274 -15.08 -0.38 -4.94
C GLU A 274 -16.14 0.49 -5.63
N ASN A 275 -17.20 0.89 -4.91
CA ASN A 275 -18.29 1.72 -5.42
C ASN A 275 -18.16 3.21 -5.08
N ASN A 276 -16.98 3.67 -4.65
CA ASN A 276 -16.74 5.05 -4.24
C ASN A 276 -17.65 5.54 -3.10
N VAL A 277 -18.13 4.63 -2.26
CA VAL A 277 -18.98 4.92 -1.10
C VAL A 277 -18.11 5.04 0.13
N TYR A 278 -18.18 6.19 0.80
CA TYR A 278 -17.42 6.46 2.01
C TYR A 278 -18.11 7.53 2.86
N PRO A 279 -17.89 7.54 4.18
CA PRO A 279 -18.36 8.62 5.03
C PRO A 279 -17.53 9.88 4.80
N PHE A 280 -18.12 10.90 4.19
CA PHE A 280 -17.48 12.20 4.01
C PHE A 280 -17.16 12.90 5.35
N LYS A 281 -18.04 12.73 6.34
CA LYS A 281 -17.83 13.14 7.73
C LYS A 281 -17.31 11.93 8.52
N ARG A 282 -16.03 11.93 8.87
CA ARG A 282 -15.38 10.89 9.68
C ARG A 282 -14.23 11.45 10.52
N THR A 283 -13.86 10.72 11.56
CA THR A 283 -12.72 10.99 12.46
C THR A 283 -11.40 10.60 11.80
N GLY A 284 -10.28 11.03 12.40
CA GLY A 284 -8.95 10.63 11.98
C GLY A 284 -8.44 11.24 10.67
N LYS A 285 -7.34 10.67 10.17
CA LYS A 285 -6.71 11.10 8.91
C LYS A 285 -7.50 10.57 7.71
N ARG A 286 -7.45 11.27 6.58
CA ARG A 286 -8.25 10.91 5.39
C ARG A 286 -8.01 9.49 4.86
N TRP A 287 -6.82 8.94 5.05
CA TRP A 287 -6.43 7.60 4.61
C TRP A 287 -6.71 6.49 5.65
N ASN A 288 -7.28 6.85 6.80
CA ASN A 288 -7.67 5.90 7.83
C ASN A 288 -9.13 5.47 7.64
N MET A 289 -9.36 4.16 7.67
CA MET A 289 -10.66 3.54 7.87
C MET A 289 -10.78 3.16 9.34
N HIS A 290 -11.49 4.01 10.10
CA HIS A 290 -11.83 3.69 11.48
C HIS A 290 -13.04 2.74 11.50
N THR A 291 -12.89 1.63 12.22
CA THR A 291 -13.92 0.59 12.38
C THR A 291 -14.06 0.15 13.83
N ASP A 292 -13.26 0.70 14.73
CA ASP A 292 -13.22 0.39 16.14
C ASP A 292 -14.48 0.87 16.87
N GLY A 293 -15.05 0.03 17.75
CA GLY A 293 -16.23 0.38 18.55
C GLY A 293 -17.38 0.99 17.75
N ASN A 294 -17.67 2.27 17.99
CA ASN A 294 -18.74 3.02 17.31
C ASN A 294 -18.30 3.70 16.01
N ASP A 295 -17.00 3.73 15.71
CA ASP A 295 -16.46 4.42 14.52
C ASP A 295 -16.71 3.64 13.21
N ILE A 296 -17.23 2.42 13.29
CA ILE A 296 -17.80 1.68 12.14
C ILE A 296 -19.13 2.28 11.65
N LYS A 297 -19.91 2.95 12.53
CA LYS A 297 -21.27 3.42 12.21
C LYS A 297 -21.34 4.38 11.01
N PRO A 298 -20.44 5.37 10.86
CA PRO A 298 -20.41 6.22 9.67
C PRO A 298 -20.28 5.43 8.35
N TRP A 299 -19.48 4.37 8.33
CA TRP A 299 -19.34 3.49 7.16
C TRP A 299 -20.63 2.73 6.88
N LEU A 300 -21.20 2.06 7.88
CA LEU A 300 -22.45 1.31 7.71
C LEU A 300 -23.60 2.21 7.27
N ASN A 301 -23.69 3.43 7.80
CA ASN A 301 -24.69 4.40 7.39
C ASN A 301 -24.51 4.84 5.93
N ALA A 302 -23.27 5.12 5.50
CA ALA A 302 -22.99 5.48 4.12
C ALA A 302 -23.33 4.33 3.16
N ILE A 303 -23.01 3.09 3.55
CA ILE A 303 -23.31 1.87 2.79
C ILE A 303 -24.82 1.65 2.68
N ALA A 304 -25.54 1.75 3.79
CA ALA A 304 -26.99 1.61 3.80
C ALA A 304 -27.67 2.65 2.90
N GLN A 305 -27.27 3.92 3.00
CA GLN A 305 -27.78 5.00 2.15
C GLN A 305 -27.51 4.74 0.67
N ALA A 306 -26.29 4.30 0.31
CA ALA A 306 -25.92 4.02 -1.07
C ALA A 306 -26.71 2.82 -1.63
N LYS A 307 -26.82 1.72 -0.86
CA LYS A 307 -27.60 0.54 -1.28
C LYS A 307 -29.08 0.88 -1.44
N SER A 308 -29.67 1.66 -0.52
CA SER A 308 -31.06 2.12 -0.62
C SER A 308 -31.32 3.07 -1.79
N ALA A 309 -30.30 3.71 -2.36
CA ALA A 309 -30.46 4.55 -3.55
C ALA A 309 -30.33 3.77 -4.87
N MET A 310 -29.90 2.50 -4.81
CA MET A 310 -29.77 1.61 -5.98
C MET A 310 -31.03 0.75 -6.23
N PHE A 311 -31.95 0.70 -5.25
CA PHE A 311 -33.21 -0.04 -5.29
C PHE A 311 -34.38 0.92 -5.09
#